data_AF-A0A538KGS8-F1
#
_entry.id   AF-A0A538KGS8-F1
#
_cell.length_a   1.000
_cell.length_b   1.000
_cell.length_c   1.000
_cell.angle_alpha   90.00
_cell.angle_beta   90.00
_cell.angle_gamma   90.00
#
_symmetry.space_group_name_H-M   'P 1'
#
loop_
_entity.id
_entity.type
_entity.pdbx_description
1 polymer ?
#
loop_
_entity_poly.entity_id
_entity_poly.type
_entity_poly.pdbx_seq_one_letter_code
_entity_poly.pdbx_strand_id
1 'polypeptide(L)'
;MRDSVGSHTGTLHSVQLGRPGFAGTAYGLAGSGFVSVPSTSDLNPGSQDVTLTIHLQTTQAPASPDWDLIRKGLFTDPGEFKVEYQPSGQASCGFIGSAGSSELMAGPALNDGAWHTVQCVKTSSAIKLIVDGKGFSQAARIGSISNSADLLIGSRGGSEFFRGSLDQASVQIGTGPAQPPPAPQPAPAPSPAPQPAPAPSPAPRQPSPAPAEAPAPAPSDTPEVPAPPADAVAAPAASPTALSVSSSTRGRTTLLIRGRLSPGASAGRLRLVLTRRTRKSTIRVIARATGGRSGTWRAVLRLPRAARAVRRFDVSIGYLGESGHAPAGLRLSVLTRTP
;
A
#
# COMPACT_ATOMS: atom_id res chain seq x y z
N MET A 1 5.48 12.00 -3.95
CA MET A 1 4.50 11.94 -5.07
C MET A 1 4.63 13.24 -5.85
N ARG A 2 4.62 13.20 -7.17
CA ARG A 2 4.47 14.41 -8.01
C ARG A 2 3.13 14.29 -8.73
N ASP A 3 2.43 15.39 -8.86
CA ASP A 3 1.23 15.43 -9.70
C ASP A 3 1.60 15.27 -11.19
N SER A 4 0.60 14.95 -12.02
CA SER A 4 0.81 14.74 -13.46
C SER A 4 1.05 16.05 -14.23
N VAL A 5 0.62 17.19 -13.67
CA VAL A 5 0.79 18.52 -14.28
C VAL A 5 2.10 19.20 -13.87
N GLY A 6 2.82 18.64 -12.87
CA GLY A 6 4.15 19.05 -12.46
C GLY A 6 4.22 20.25 -11.50
N SER A 7 3.08 20.78 -11.03
CA SER A 7 3.01 21.96 -10.15
C SER A 7 3.02 21.63 -8.67
N HIS A 8 2.68 20.40 -8.27
CA HIS A 8 2.53 20.03 -6.85
C HIS A 8 3.36 18.80 -6.49
N THR A 9 4.02 18.87 -5.34
CA THR A 9 4.76 17.73 -4.77
C THR A 9 4.11 17.31 -3.46
N GLY A 10 3.59 16.09 -3.43
CA GLY A 10 3.01 15.47 -2.25
C GLY A 10 4.01 14.64 -1.45
N THR A 11 3.90 14.68 -0.13
CA THR A 11 4.65 13.86 0.83
C THR A 11 3.84 12.63 1.20
N LEU A 12 4.48 11.46 1.14
CA LEU A 12 3.86 10.19 1.52
C LEU A 12 4.12 9.90 3.00
N HIS A 13 3.06 9.55 3.73
CA HIS A 13 3.12 9.19 5.14
C HIS A 13 2.64 7.77 5.30
N SER A 14 3.51 6.84 5.68
CA SER A 14 3.14 5.42 5.90
C SER A 14 2.38 4.77 4.72
N VAL A 15 2.65 5.21 3.49
CA VAL A 15 2.01 4.68 2.27
C VAL A 15 2.79 3.47 1.74
N GLN A 16 2.09 2.38 1.48
CA GLN A 16 2.63 1.25 0.74
C GLN A 16 2.60 1.54 -0.77
N LEU A 17 3.76 1.57 -1.41
CA LEU A 17 3.86 1.75 -2.86
C LEU A 17 3.70 0.43 -3.63
N GLY A 18 3.37 0.54 -4.92
CA GLY A 18 3.43 -0.57 -5.87
C GLY A 18 2.33 -1.62 -5.72
N ARG A 19 1.17 -1.27 -5.15
CA ARG A 19 0.00 -2.18 -5.21
C ARG A 19 -0.51 -2.25 -6.64
N PRO A 20 -1.12 -3.36 -7.09
CA PRO A 20 -1.88 -3.37 -8.34
C PRO A 20 -2.91 -2.24 -8.31
N GLY A 21 -2.84 -1.35 -9.30
CA GLY A 21 -3.67 -0.15 -9.37
C GLY A 21 -4.98 -0.35 -10.11
N PHE A 22 -5.81 0.69 -10.07
CA PHE A 22 -6.86 0.89 -11.06
C PHE A 22 -6.23 1.11 -12.44
N ALA A 23 -5.13 1.88 -12.48
CA ALA A 23 -4.26 2.02 -13.63
C ALA A 23 -2.80 1.86 -13.19
N GLY A 24 -2.11 0.81 -13.68
CA GLY A 24 -0.73 0.54 -13.30
C GLY A 24 -0.58 0.18 -11.81
N THR A 25 -0.11 1.14 -10.99
CA THR A 25 0.13 0.91 -9.55
C THR A 25 -0.58 1.92 -8.65
N ALA A 26 -1.15 1.41 -7.57
CA ALA A 26 -1.84 2.18 -6.53
C ALA A 26 -1.02 2.35 -5.25
N TYR A 27 -1.50 3.28 -4.42
CA TYR A 27 -1.08 3.45 -3.04
C TYR A 27 -1.91 2.56 -2.12
N GLY A 28 -1.24 1.75 -1.32
CA GLY A 28 -1.85 0.99 -0.24
C GLY A 28 -1.80 1.75 1.07
N LEU A 29 -2.95 1.93 1.70
CA LEU A 29 -3.05 2.62 2.99
C LEU A 29 -3.49 1.60 4.03
N ALA A 30 -2.54 1.22 4.89
CA ALA A 30 -2.75 0.24 5.95
C ALA A 30 -2.36 0.87 7.28
N GLY A 31 -3.34 1.08 8.17
CA GLY A 31 -3.11 1.78 9.44
C GLY A 31 -3.27 3.28 9.26
N SER A 32 -2.19 4.04 9.42
CA SER A 32 -2.16 5.51 9.42
C SER A 32 -1.57 6.11 8.14
N GLY A 33 -1.78 5.44 7.00
CA GLY A 33 -1.22 5.87 5.72
C GLY A 33 -1.99 7.02 5.11
N PHE A 34 -1.32 8.03 4.56
CA PHE A 34 -1.93 9.13 3.81
C PHE A 34 -0.90 9.90 2.96
N VAL A 35 -1.38 10.80 2.11
CA VAL A 35 -0.55 11.78 1.39
C VAL A 35 -0.92 13.18 1.83
N SER A 36 0.06 14.06 2.03
CA SER A 36 -0.16 15.50 2.16
C SER A 36 0.42 16.25 0.97
N VAL A 37 -0.30 17.24 0.46
CA VAL A 37 0.14 18.15 -0.60
C VAL A 37 0.05 19.57 -0.05
N PRO A 38 1.18 20.31 0.05
CA PRO A 38 1.18 21.66 0.58
C PRO A 38 0.18 22.57 -0.13
N SER A 39 -0.49 23.44 0.64
CA SER A 39 -1.44 24.39 0.06
C SER A 39 -0.75 25.39 -0.88
N THR A 40 -1.38 25.62 -2.03
CA THR A 40 -1.06 26.66 -3.01
C THR A 40 -2.34 27.39 -3.41
N SER A 41 -2.23 28.57 -4.04
CA SER A 41 -3.40 29.37 -4.42
C SER A 41 -4.26 28.71 -5.49
N ASP A 42 -3.68 27.91 -6.37
CA ASP A 42 -4.37 27.15 -7.41
C ASP A 42 -5.10 25.90 -6.88
N LEU A 43 -4.90 25.53 -5.60
CA LEU A 43 -5.75 24.57 -4.88
C LEU A 43 -6.92 25.24 -4.13
N ASN A 44 -7.06 26.57 -4.21
CA ASN A 44 -8.17 27.32 -3.65
C ASN A 44 -9.14 27.74 -4.76
N PRO A 45 -10.31 27.09 -4.89
CA PRO A 45 -11.18 27.28 -6.05
C PRO A 45 -11.89 28.63 -6.08
N GLY A 46 -11.95 29.37 -4.97
CA GLY A 46 -12.82 30.54 -4.87
C GLY A 46 -14.25 30.14 -5.20
N SER A 47 -14.94 30.93 -6.04
CA SER A 47 -16.31 30.66 -6.48
C SER A 47 -16.42 29.61 -7.59
N GLN A 48 -15.30 29.15 -8.15
CA GLN A 48 -15.29 28.25 -9.30
C GLN A 48 -15.90 26.87 -8.98
N ASP A 49 -16.26 26.16 -10.05
CA ASP A 49 -16.66 24.77 -9.99
C ASP A 49 -15.46 23.90 -9.60
N VAL A 50 -15.72 22.80 -8.90
CA VAL A 50 -14.70 21.86 -8.42
C VAL A 50 -15.14 20.45 -8.76
N THR A 51 -14.22 19.62 -9.27
CA THR A 51 -14.40 18.17 -9.41
C THR A 51 -13.25 17.45 -8.73
N LEU A 52 -13.57 16.70 -7.68
CA LEU A 52 -12.67 15.74 -7.05
C LEU A 52 -12.94 14.37 -7.67
N THR A 53 -11.90 13.63 -8.03
CA THR A 53 -12.03 12.23 -8.47
C THR A 53 -11.04 11.36 -7.72
N ILE A 54 -11.46 10.18 -7.30
CA ILE A 54 -10.59 9.17 -6.71
C ILE A 54 -11.08 7.77 -6.99
N HIS A 55 -10.14 6.84 -7.17
CA HIS A 55 -10.44 5.41 -7.28
C HIS A 55 -10.06 4.74 -5.98
N LEU A 56 -10.97 3.93 -5.44
CA LEU A 56 -10.75 3.18 -4.21
C LEU A 56 -11.00 1.69 -4.39
N GLN A 57 -10.26 0.88 -3.62
CA GLN A 57 -10.53 -0.54 -3.47
C GLN A 57 -10.40 -0.91 -1.99
N THR A 58 -11.46 -1.44 -1.41
CA THR A 58 -11.46 -1.88 -0.01
C THR A 58 -12.43 -3.04 0.23
N THR A 59 -12.22 -3.73 1.35
CA THR A 59 -13.17 -4.71 1.90
C THR A 59 -13.59 -4.33 3.33
N GLN A 60 -13.32 -3.08 3.73
CA GLN A 60 -13.55 -2.57 5.07
C GLN A 60 -14.45 -1.33 5.01
N ALA A 61 -15.11 -1.02 6.12
CA ALA A 61 -15.79 0.24 6.38
C ALA A 61 -15.37 0.71 7.79
N PRO A 62 -15.30 2.03 8.04
CA PRO A 62 -15.16 2.54 9.40
C PRO A 62 -16.36 2.14 10.26
N ALA A 63 -16.17 2.07 11.58
CA ALA A 63 -17.29 1.87 12.51
C ALA A 63 -17.90 3.22 12.92
N SER A 64 -17.05 4.16 13.34
CA SER A 64 -17.32 5.56 13.65
C SER A 64 -15.97 6.29 13.75
N PRO A 65 -15.85 7.56 13.32
CA PRO A 65 -16.78 8.31 12.50
C PRO A 65 -16.71 7.78 11.05
N ASP A 66 -16.13 8.50 10.10
CA ASP A 66 -15.89 8.11 8.72
C ASP A 66 -14.37 7.94 8.47
N TRP A 67 -13.99 7.72 7.23
CA TRP A 67 -12.61 7.88 6.75
C TRP A 67 -12.55 8.88 5.61
N ASP A 68 -11.50 9.69 5.56
CA ASP A 68 -11.30 10.65 4.47
C ASP A 68 -10.60 10.00 3.27
N LEU A 69 -11.13 10.27 2.07
CA LEU A 69 -10.51 9.87 0.81
C LEU A 69 -9.68 11.02 0.22
N ILE A 70 -10.29 12.21 0.10
CA ILE A 70 -9.64 13.47 -0.30
C ILE A 70 -10.21 14.57 0.57
N ARG A 71 -9.36 15.48 1.08
CA ARG A 71 -9.81 16.63 1.88
C ARG A 71 -8.87 17.81 1.76
N LYS A 72 -9.41 19.03 1.73
CA LYS A 72 -8.66 20.25 2.00
C LYS A 72 -9.49 21.17 2.88
N GLY A 73 -8.96 21.49 4.04
CA GLY A 73 -9.64 22.26 5.09
C GLY A 73 -10.41 21.39 6.07
N LEU A 74 -10.94 22.04 7.10
CA LEU A 74 -11.83 21.49 8.12
C LEU A 74 -13.14 22.30 8.17
N PHE A 75 -14.16 21.76 8.83
CA PHE A 75 -15.43 22.46 9.05
C PHE A 75 -15.28 23.85 9.67
N THR A 76 -14.22 24.08 10.46
CA THR A 76 -13.91 25.34 11.13
C THR A 76 -13.11 26.32 10.27
N ASP A 77 -12.61 25.89 9.12
CA ASP A 77 -11.81 26.72 8.22
C ASP A 77 -12.71 27.63 7.35
N PRO A 78 -12.16 28.69 6.72
CA PRO A 78 -12.88 29.55 5.76
C PRO A 78 -13.42 28.82 4.51
N GLY A 79 -13.22 27.51 4.41
CA GLY A 79 -13.87 26.64 3.45
C GLY A 79 -13.28 25.24 3.49
N GLU A 80 -14.02 24.27 2.97
CA GLU A 80 -13.63 22.87 2.90
C GLU A 80 -14.18 22.22 1.64
N PHE A 81 -13.42 21.29 1.07
CA PHE A 81 -13.96 20.28 0.17
C PHE A 81 -13.45 18.91 0.59
N LYS A 82 -14.34 17.92 0.57
CA LYS A 82 -14.03 16.57 1.01
C LYS A 82 -14.80 15.49 0.26
N VAL A 83 -14.15 14.35 0.12
CA VAL A 83 -14.76 13.07 -0.21
C VAL A 83 -14.46 12.12 0.95
N GLU A 84 -15.51 11.61 1.57
CA GLU A 84 -15.43 10.71 2.71
C GLU A 84 -15.97 9.33 2.35
N TYR A 85 -15.62 8.35 3.17
CA TYR A 85 -16.04 6.98 3.10
C TYR A 85 -16.70 6.57 4.43
N GLN A 86 -17.99 6.30 4.36
CA GLN A 86 -18.90 6.28 5.50
C GLN A 86 -19.02 4.89 6.13
N PRO A 87 -19.48 4.77 7.40
CA PRO A 87 -19.73 3.47 8.04
C PRO A 87 -20.73 2.57 7.30
N SER A 88 -21.64 3.17 6.54
CA SER A 88 -22.55 2.45 5.64
C SER A 88 -21.84 1.78 4.46
N GLY A 89 -20.55 2.06 4.24
CA GLY A 89 -19.78 1.66 3.08
C GLY A 89 -20.01 2.55 1.87
N GLN A 90 -20.82 3.60 1.97
CA GLN A 90 -21.05 4.56 0.88
C GLN A 90 -19.99 5.66 0.90
N ALA A 91 -19.84 6.37 -0.23
CA ALA A 91 -19.08 7.62 -0.26
C ALA A 91 -20.01 8.81 0.09
N SER A 92 -19.43 9.88 0.64
CA SER A 92 -20.10 11.18 0.72
C SER A 92 -19.26 12.29 0.08
N CYS A 93 -19.96 13.31 -0.40
CA CYS A 93 -19.43 14.48 -1.08
C CYS A 93 -19.80 15.73 -0.28
N GLY A 94 -18.81 16.39 0.31
CA GLY A 94 -19.00 17.49 1.25
C GLY A 94 -18.28 18.76 0.80
N PHE A 95 -18.96 19.89 0.93
CA PHE A 95 -18.39 21.21 0.67
C PHE A 95 -18.86 22.24 1.70
N ILE A 96 -17.97 23.16 2.04
CA ILE A 96 -18.24 24.31 2.90
C ILE A 96 -17.58 25.53 2.27
N GLY A 97 -18.29 26.64 2.20
CA GLY A 97 -17.75 27.90 1.76
C GLY A 97 -18.53 29.08 2.31
N SER A 98 -18.18 30.27 1.83
CA SER A 98 -18.73 31.56 2.28
C SER A 98 -20.26 31.69 2.27
N ALA A 99 -21.00 30.88 1.49
CA ALA A 99 -22.46 30.96 1.43
C ALA A 99 -23.19 29.83 2.17
N GLY A 100 -22.49 28.75 2.54
CA GLY A 100 -23.08 27.63 3.26
C GLY A 100 -22.31 26.32 3.11
N SER A 101 -22.87 25.29 3.73
CA SER A 101 -22.35 23.91 3.73
C SER A 101 -23.37 22.93 3.16
N SER A 102 -22.91 21.88 2.50
CA SER A 102 -23.76 20.78 2.08
C SER A 102 -22.97 19.48 1.99
N GLU A 103 -23.62 18.38 2.34
CA GLU A 103 -23.08 17.04 2.22
C GLU A 103 -24.11 16.11 1.55
N LEU A 104 -23.65 15.26 0.65
CA LEU A 104 -24.45 14.29 -0.08
C LEU A 104 -23.81 12.89 0.05
N MET A 105 -24.47 12.00 0.79
CA MET A 105 -24.14 10.58 0.86
C MET A 105 -25.11 9.78 -0.02
N ALA A 106 -24.60 9.04 -1.00
CA ALA A 106 -25.43 8.26 -1.92
C ALA A 106 -24.62 7.12 -2.57
N GLY A 107 -25.27 6.32 -3.42
CA GLY A 107 -24.64 5.20 -4.12
C GLY A 107 -24.65 3.88 -3.34
N PRO A 108 -24.09 2.80 -3.90
CA PRO A 108 -23.96 1.51 -3.21
C PRO A 108 -22.83 1.53 -2.18
N ALA A 109 -22.75 0.47 -1.38
CA ALA A 109 -21.58 0.20 -0.55
C ALA A 109 -20.39 -0.25 -1.41
N LEU A 110 -19.17 0.22 -1.09
CA LEU A 110 -17.96 0.10 -1.92
C LEU A 110 -16.90 -0.86 -1.35
N ASN A 111 -17.27 -1.64 -0.33
CA ASN A 111 -16.41 -2.60 0.37
C ASN A 111 -16.49 -4.03 -0.21
N ASP A 112 -16.78 -4.20 -1.49
CA ASP A 112 -16.87 -5.52 -2.13
C ASP A 112 -15.50 -6.07 -2.58
N GLY A 113 -14.44 -5.27 -2.48
CA GLY A 113 -13.07 -5.60 -2.89
C GLY A 113 -12.76 -5.33 -4.36
N ALA A 114 -13.70 -4.78 -5.13
CA ALA A 114 -13.47 -4.26 -6.47
C ALA A 114 -12.92 -2.82 -6.42
N TRP A 115 -12.47 -2.33 -7.58
CA TRP A 115 -12.15 -0.92 -7.76
C TRP A 115 -13.44 -0.15 -8.07
N HIS A 116 -13.65 0.95 -7.35
CA HIS A 116 -14.75 1.89 -7.58
C HIS A 116 -14.20 3.27 -7.90
N THR A 117 -14.94 4.02 -8.72
CA THR A 117 -14.64 5.42 -9.04
C THR A 117 -15.63 6.33 -8.31
N VAL A 118 -15.12 7.30 -7.56
CA VAL A 118 -15.92 8.31 -6.87
C VAL A 118 -15.55 9.68 -7.38
N GLN A 119 -16.55 10.45 -7.79
CA GLN A 119 -16.40 11.86 -8.13
C GLN A 119 -17.31 12.73 -7.27
N CYS A 120 -16.78 13.83 -6.76
CA CYS A 120 -17.50 14.82 -5.97
C CYS A 120 -17.37 16.17 -6.65
N VAL A 121 -18.51 16.73 -7.07
CA VAL A 121 -18.59 17.92 -7.90
C VAL A 121 -19.32 19.03 -7.17
N LYS A 122 -18.74 20.22 -7.14
CA LYS A 122 -19.40 21.47 -6.75
C LYS A 122 -19.61 22.33 -8.00
N THR A 123 -20.82 22.84 -8.14
CA THR A 123 -21.16 23.91 -9.09
C THR A 123 -21.59 25.16 -8.34
N SER A 124 -21.96 26.22 -9.06
CA SER A 124 -22.55 27.43 -8.47
C SER A 124 -23.89 27.21 -7.74
N SER A 125 -24.61 26.11 -8.02
CA SER A 125 -25.98 25.89 -7.52
C SER A 125 -26.29 24.47 -7.04
N ALA A 126 -25.34 23.54 -7.13
CA ALA A 126 -25.52 22.16 -6.71
C ALA A 126 -24.21 21.48 -6.33
N ILE A 127 -24.31 20.45 -5.51
CA ILE A 127 -23.28 19.43 -5.32
C ILE A 127 -23.74 18.11 -5.96
N LYS A 128 -22.79 17.34 -6.50
CA LYS A 128 -23.06 16.04 -7.13
C LYS A 128 -22.06 15.00 -6.67
N LEU A 129 -22.56 13.82 -6.35
CA LEU A 129 -21.78 12.63 -6.09
C LEU A 129 -22.00 11.67 -7.26
N ILE A 130 -20.92 11.20 -7.89
CA ILE A 130 -20.96 10.22 -8.97
C ILE A 130 -20.18 9.00 -8.52
N VAL A 131 -20.84 7.84 -8.47
CA VAL A 131 -20.23 6.57 -8.06
C VAL A 131 -20.36 5.58 -9.22
N ASP A 132 -19.23 5.11 -9.73
CA ASP A 132 -19.15 4.22 -10.90
C ASP A 132 -19.99 4.69 -12.09
N GLY A 133 -19.93 6.01 -12.36
CA GLY A 133 -20.68 6.67 -13.44
C GLY A 133 -22.15 7.00 -13.12
N LYS A 134 -22.69 6.54 -11.99
CA LYS A 134 -24.07 6.87 -11.56
C LYS A 134 -24.09 8.16 -10.74
N GLY A 135 -24.77 9.18 -11.23
CA GLY A 135 -24.87 10.50 -10.60
C GLY A 135 -26.03 10.66 -9.61
N PHE A 136 -25.76 11.39 -8.53
CA PHE A 136 -26.69 11.85 -7.52
C PHE A 136 -26.46 13.35 -7.31
N SER A 137 -27.50 14.15 -7.15
CA SER A 137 -27.40 15.61 -7.12
C SER A 137 -28.26 16.20 -6.02
N GLN A 138 -27.77 17.28 -5.41
CA GLN A 138 -28.48 18.08 -4.41
C GLN A 138 -28.27 19.56 -4.70
N ALA A 139 -29.34 20.35 -4.65
CA ALA A 139 -29.24 21.80 -4.78
C ALA A 139 -28.51 22.38 -3.56
N ALA A 140 -27.51 23.24 -3.79
CA ALA A 140 -26.70 23.83 -2.74
C ALA A 140 -25.99 25.09 -3.24
N ARG A 141 -25.93 26.13 -2.41
CA ARG A 141 -25.09 27.31 -2.65
C ARG A 141 -23.96 27.34 -1.64
N ILE A 142 -22.77 26.93 -2.08
CA ILE A 142 -21.58 26.87 -1.22
C ILE A 142 -20.81 28.20 -1.22
N GLY A 143 -20.85 28.93 -2.34
CA GLY A 143 -20.08 30.17 -2.50
C GLY A 143 -18.60 29.91 -2.74
N SER A 144 -17.76 30.86 -2.32
CA SER A 144 -16.30 30.78 -2.42
C SER A 144 -15.69 29.86 -1.36
N ILE A 145 -14.70 29.05 -1.76
CA ILE A 145 -13.88 28.20 -0.87
C ILE A 145 -12.42 28.63 -1.00
N SER A 146 -11.78 28.98 0.11
CA SER A 146 -10.36 29.29 0.17
C SER A 146 -9.84 29.05 1.58
N ASN A 147 -8.77 28.27 1.73
CA ASN A 147 -8.12 27.99 3.02
C ASN A 147 -6.62 27.73 2.85
N SER A 148 -5.90 27.67 3.97
CA SER A 148 -4.45 27.41 4.00
C SER A 148 -4.07 25.96 4.35
N ALA A 149 -5.06 25.08 4.54
CA ALA A 149 -4.81 23.70 4.92
C ALA A 149 -4.17 22.90 3.77
N ASP A 150 -3.31 21.95 4.09
CA ASP A 150 -2.81 21.00 3.09
C ASP A 150 -3.97 20.19 2.47
N LEU A 151 -3.82 19.82 1.21
CA LEU A 151 -4.67 18.81 0.59
C LEU A 151 -4.20 17.44 1.05
N LEU A 152 -5.07 16.70 1.71
CA LEU A 152 -4.82 15.36 2.22
C LEU A 152 -5.54 14.31 1.40
N ILE A 153 -4.88 13.17 1.17
CA ILE A 153 -5.45 12.01 0.49
C ILE A 153 -5.33 10.81 1.42
N GLY A 154 -6.47 10.23 1.79
CA GLY A 154 -6.57 9.04 2.63
C GLY A 154 -6.63 9.28 4.15
N SER A 155 -6.79 10.52 4.63
CA SER A 155 -6.97 10.82 6.07
C SER A 155 -7.45 12.25 6.36
N ARG A 156 -7.93 12.48 7.59
CA ARG A 156 -8.14 13.80 8.22
C ARG A 156 -6.88 14.29 8.97
N GLY A 157 -5.69 14.04 8.44
CA GLY A 157 -4.45 14.61 8.99
C GLY A 157 -4.17 14.20 10.45
N GLY A 158 -4.05 12.89 10.67
CA GLY A 158 -3.78 12.31 12.00
C GLY A 158 -4.91 11.42 12.54
N SER A 159 -6.11 11.51 11.96
CA SER A 159 -7.26 10.63 12.22
C SER A 159 -7.93 10.16 10.93
N GLU A 160 -8.96 9.31 11.04
CA GLU A 160 -9.88 8.95 9.94
C GLU A 160 -9.17 8.37 8.69
N PHE A 161 -8.17 7.52 8.93
CA PHE A 161 -7.37 6.93 7.88
C PHE A 161 -8.13 5.90 7.06
N PHE A 162 -8.21 6.14 5.76
CA PHE A 162 -8.73 5.16 4.82
C PHE A 162 -7.90 3.87 4.84
N ARG A 163 -8.60 2.73 4.80
CA ARG A 163 -7.97 1.41 4.78
C ARG A 163 -8.28 0.68 3.50
N GLY A 164 -7.33 0.64 2.59
CA GLY A 164 -7.52 0.02 1.28
C GLY A 164 -6.40 0.37 0.31
N SER A 165 -6.75 0.48 -0.96
CA SER A 165 -5.90 1.03 -2.00
C SER A 165 -6.58 2.27 -2.60
N LEU A 166 -5.80 3.32 -2.88
CA LEU A 166 -6.24 4.51 -3.60
C LEU A 166 -5.38 4.69 -4.86
N ASP A 167 -5.99 5.17 -5.93
CA ASP A 167 -5.34 5.44 -7.20
C ASP A 167 -6.01 6.61 -7.94
N GLN A 168 -5.24 7.26 -8.83
CA GLN A 168 -5.69 8.31 -9.74
C GLN A 168 -6.55 9.40 -9.04
N ALA A 169 -6.07 9.92 -7.90
CA ALA A 169 -6.69 11.05 -7.23
C ALA A 169 -6.46 12.34 -8.04
N SER A 170 -7.51 13.13 -8.26
CA SER A 170 -7.41 14.42 -8.96
C SER A 170 -8.31 15.48 -8.34
N VAL A 171 -7.84 16.72 -8.38
CA VAL A 171 -8.61 17.93 -8.06
C VAL A 171 -8.62 18.80 -9.30
N GLN A 172 -9.82 19.08 -9.81
CA GLN A 172 -10.03 19.93 -10.97
C GLN A 172 -10.82 21.15 -10.55
N ILE A 173 -10.32 22.34 -10.87
CA ILE A 173 -10.93 23.63 -10.54
C ILE A 173 -11.22 24.38 -11.84
N GLY A 174 -12.44 24.90 -11.98
CA GLY A 174 -12.91 25.59 -13.18
C GLY A 174 -13.40 24.65 -14.29
N THR A 175 -13.75 25.23 -15.45
CA THR A 175 -14.41 24.57 -16.59
C THR A 175 -13.46 23.76 -17.48
N GLY A 176 -12.57 22.96 -16.91
CA GLY A 176 -12.00 21.87 -17.70
C GLY A 176 -13.08 20.80 -17.92
N PRO A 177 -13.07 20.05 -19.03
CA PRO A 177 -13.99 18.92 -19.17
C PRO A 177 -13.78 17.99 -17.98
N ALA A 178 -14.87 17.60 -17.30
CA ALA A 178 -14.80 16.53 -16.32
C ALA A 178 -14.15 15.32 -17.01
N GLN A 179 -12.94 14.95 -16.58
CA GLN A 179 -12.22 13.88 -17.26
C GLN A 179 -13.08 12.61 -17.17
N PRO A 180 -13.48 11.99 -18.30
CA PRO A 180 -14.21 10.73 -18.24
C PRO A 180 -13.35 9.71 -17.48
N PRO A 181 -13.96 8.82 -16.67
CA PRO A 181 -13.21 7.79 -15.97
C PRO A 181 -12.33 7.04 -16.98
N PRO A 182 -11.04 6.76 -16.67
CA PRO A 182 -10.19 6.01 -17.57
C PRO A 182 -10.87 4.69 -17.92
N ALA A 183 -10.97 4.38 -19.21
CA ALA A 183 -11.52 3.10 -19.64
C ALA A 183 -10.75 1.96 -18.97
N PRO A 184 -11.43 0.87 -18.50
CA PRO A 184 -10.75 -0.28 -17.95
C PRO A 184 -9.65 -0.76 -18.91
N GLN A 185 -8.41 -0.83 -18.44
CA GLN A 185 -7.30 -1.30 -19.27
C GLN A 185 -7.60 -2.74 -19.75
N PRO A 186 -7.39 -3.06 -21.05
CA PRO A 186 -7.55 -4.42 -21.55
C PRO A 186 -6.72 -5.41 -20.71
N ALA A 187 -7.29 -6.59 -20.45
CA ALA A 187 -6.59 -7.65 -19.75
C ALA A 187 -5.23 -7.94 -20.43
N PRO A 188 -4.12 -8.10 -19.67
CA PRO A 188 -2.82 -8.40 -20.25
C PRO A 188 -2.89 -9.65 -21.14
N ALA A 189 -2.31 -9.57 -22.33
CA ALA A 189 -2.20 -10.71 -23.23
C ALA A 189 -1.50 -11.88 -22.49
N PRO A 190 -1.94 -13.14 -22.71
CA PRO A 190 -1.31 -14.29 -22.07
C PRO A 190 0.18 -14.34 -22.43
N SER A 191 1.03 -14.44 -21.40
CA SER A 191 2.48 -14.60 -21.57
C SER A 191 2.78 -15.85 -22.41
N PRO A 192 3.72 -15.78 -23.37
CA PRO A 192 4.18 -16.94 -24.12
C PRO A 192 4.59 -18.09 -23.19
N ALA A 193 4.31 -19.32 -23.61
CA ALA A 193 4.69 -20.52 -22.86
C ALA A 193 6.21 -20.54 -22.62
N PRO A 194 6.67 -20.90 -21.40
CA PRO A 194 8.10 -21.03 -21.13
C PRO A 194 8.74 -22.03 -22.09
N GLN A 195 9.81 -21.62 -22.76
CA GLN A 195 10.61 -22.48 -23.61
C GLN A 195 11.24 -23.61 -22.75
N PRO A 196 11.31 -24.86 -23.24
CA PRO A 196 11.94 -25.96 -22.50
C PRO A 196 13.37 -25.64 -22.10
N ALA A 197 13.71 -25.91 -20.84
CA ALA A 197 15.06 -25.70 -20.33
C ALA A 197 16.07 -26.59 -21.07
N PRO A 198 17.28 -26.09 -21.39
CA PRO A 198 18.36 -26.90 -21.96
C PRO A 198 18.74 -28.05 -21.02
N ALA A 199 19.13 -29.19 -21.60
CA ALA A 199 19.60 -30.34 -20.83
C ALA A 199 20.84 -29.97 -19.98
N PRO A 200 20.94 -30.47 -18.73
CA PRO A 200 22.07 -30.17 -17.87
C PRO A 200 23.38 -30.72 -18.46
N SER A 201 24.40 -29.86 -18.49
CA SER A 201 25.77 -30.22 -18.88
C SER A 201 26.40 -31.15 -17.82
N PRO A 202 27.25 -32.12 -18.21
CA PRO A 202 27.89 -33.05 -17.28
C PRO A 202 28.73 -32.33 -16.21
N ALA A 203 28.67 -32.84 -14.97
CA ALA A 203 29.41 -32.29 -13.84
C ALA A 203 30.94 -32.40 -14.03
N PRO A 204 31.72 -31.34 -13.75
CA PRO A 204 33.18 -31.42 -13.73
C PRO A 204 33.69 -32.39 -12.67
N ARG A 205 34.72 -33.18 -13.00
CA ARG A 205 35.41 -34.05 -12.03
C ARG A 205 36.12 -33.19 -10.99
N GLN A 206 35.90 -33.52 -9.72
CA GLN A 206 36.47 -32.85 -8.57
C GLN A 206 37.97 -33.19 -8.44
N PRO A 207 38.88 -32.20 -8.34
CA PRO A 207 40.29 -32.48 -8.06
C PRO A 207 40.52 -32.82 -6.58
N SER A 208 41.52 -33.66 -6.35
CA SER A 208 41.96 -34.21 -5.06
C SER A 208 42.44 -33.12 -4.08
N PRO A 209 42.27 -33.26 -2.76
CA PRO A 209 42.72 -32.26 -1.80
C PRO A 209 44.25 -32.33 -1.61
N ALA A 210 44.91 -31.17 -1.67
CA ALA A 210 46.33 -31.00 -1.35
C ALA A 210 46.52 -30.81 0.17
N PRO A 211 47.69 -31.17 0.74
CA PRO A 211 47.95 -31.15 2.17
C PRO A 211 48.10 -29.74 2.75
N ALA A 212 47.80 -29.62 4.04
CA ALA A 212 47.86 -28.39 4.83
C ALA A 212 49.31 -27.91 5.08
N GLU A 213 49.54 -26.61 4.99
CA GLU A 213 50.73 -25.94 5.49
C GLU A 213 50.43 -24.90 6.59
N ALA A 214 51.43 -24.71 7.44
CA ALA A 214 51.45 -24.14 8.79
C ALA A 214 51.53 -22.58 8.83
N PRO A 215 51.45 -21.92 10.01
CA PRO A 215 51.09 -20.49 10.13
C PRO A 215 52.25 -19.47 10.29
N ALA A 216 51.93 -18.22 9.89
CA ALA A 216 52.41 -16.87 10.34
C ALA A 216 53.84 -16.41 9.99
N PRO A 217 54.07 -15.09 9.73
CA PRO A 217 54.04 -14.03 10.76
C PRO A 217 53.31 -12.71 10.36
N ALA A 218 53.23 -11.80 11.34
CA ALA A 218 52.46 -10.54 11.40
C ALA A 218 53.26 -9.28 10.96
N PRO A 219 52.84 -8.03 11.29
CA PRO A 219 52.28 -7.00 10.41
C PRO A 219 53.26 -5.83 10.08
N SER A 220 52.84 -4.87 9.23
CA SER A 220 53.48 -3.55 9.11
C SER A 220 52.46 -2.43 8.87
N ASP A 221 52.26 -1.65 9.92
CA ASP A 221 52.15 -0.17 10.06
C ASP A 221 52.28 0.68 8.77
N THR A 222 51.27 1.49 8.38
CA THR A 222 51.06 2.94 8.70
C THR A 222 51.20 3.78 7.39
N PRO A 223 50.51 4.93 7.10
CA PRO A 223 49.86 5.90 7.99
C PRO A 223 48.40 6.33 7.71
N GLU A 224 47.88 6.88 8.80
CA GLU A 224 46.71 7.73 9.06
C GLU A 224 46.59 8.97 8.15
N VAL A 225 45.36 9.24 7.67
CA VAL A 225 44.96 10.52 7.04
C VAL A 225 43.83 11.13 7.88
N PRO A 226 43.87 12.43 8.23
CA PRO A 226 42.94 13.03 9.19
C PRO A 226 41.57 13.34 8.59
N ALA A 227 40.55 13.27 9.45
CA ALA A 227 39.16 13.61 9.17
C ALA A 227 38.90 15.13 9.05
N PRO A 228 37.91 15.57 8.26
CA PRO A 228 37.27 16.86 8.46
C PRO A 228 36.09 16.77 9.46
N PRO A 229 35.75 17.87 10.17
CA PRO A 229 34.75 17.85 11.24
C PRO A 229 33.33 18.24 10.79
N ALA A 230 32.40 17.87 11.69
CA ALA A 230 31.14 18.53 12.06
C ALA A 230 29.86 18.36 11.20
N ASP A 231 28.87 17.77 11.88
CA ASP A 231 27.46 18.14 11.95
C ASP A 231 26.54 17.98 10.74
N ALA A 232 25.94 16.79 10.67
CA ALA A 232 24.49 16.66 10.65
C ALA A 232 24.11 15.31 11.28
N VAL A 233 23.54 15.30 12.49
CA VAL A 233 22.96 14.08 13.07
C VAL A 233 21.66 13.78 12.34
N ALA A 234 21.79 13.21 11.14
CA ALA A 234 20.74 12.41 10.53
C ALA A 234 20.60 11.16 11.39
N ALA A 235 19.39 10.93 11.93
CA ALA A 235 19.05 9.66 12.57
C ALA A 235 19.48 8.51 11.64
N PRO A 236 20.16 7.46 12.14
CA PRO A 236 20.70 6.42 11.27
C PRO A 236 19.54 5.76 10.53
N ALA A 237 19.55 5.90 9.20
CA ALA A 237 18.59 5.23 8.33
C ALA A 237 18.61 3.72 8.66
N ALA A 238 17.42 3.16 8.92
CA ALA A 238 17.30 1.75 9.26
C ALA A 238 17.96 0.89 8.15
N SER A 239 18.82 -0.05 8.54
CA SER A 239 19.54 -0.88 7.59
C SER A 239 18.56 -1.80 6.83
N PRO A 240 18.80 -2.10 5.55
CA PRO A 240 17.95 -3.01 4.79
C PRO A 240 17.91 -4.40 5.44
N THR A 241 16.71 -4.93 5.62
CA THR A 241 16.51 -6.25 6.24
C THR A 241 16.54 -7.35 5.20
N ALA A 242 17.54 -8.22 5.25
CA ALA A 242 17.57 -9.44 4.48
C ALA A 242 16.57 -10.44 5.07
N LEU A 243 15.71 -11.00 4.22
CA LEU A 243 14.71 -11.99 4.58
C LEU A 243 14.71 -13.11 3.53
N SER A 244 14.88 -14.35 3.96
CA SER A 244 14.86 -15.51 3.06
C SER A 244 14.14 -16.69 3.68
N VAL A 245 13.69 -17.62 2.83
CA VAL A 245 13.15 -18.92 3.24
C VAL A 245 14.20 -19.98 3.00
N SER A 246 14.46 -20.78 4.02
CA SER A 246 15.41 -21.90 3.97
C SER A 246 14.73 -23.23 3.72
N SER A 247 13.50 -23.42 4.23
CA SER A 247 12.72 -24.62 3.94
C SER A 247 11.22 -24.42 4.17
N SER A 248 10.44 -25.24 3.49
CA SER A 248 9.00 -25.38 3.70
C SER A 248 8.62 -26.86 3.75
N THR A 249 7.98 -27.30 4.83
CA THR A 249 7.62 -28.70 5.06
C THR A 249 6.13 -28.82 5.34
N ARG A 250 5.43 -29.63 4.55
CA ARG A 250 4.01 -29.92 4.73
C ARG A 250 3.83 -31.11 5.67
N GLY A 251 3.21 -30.89 6.82
CA GLY A 251 2.66 -31.96 7.66
C GLY A 251 1.19 -32.23 7.34
N ARG A 252 0.54 -33.12 8.09
CA ARG A 252 -0.88 -33.48 7.87
C ARG A 252 -1.83 -32.28 7.98
N THR A 253 -1.66 -31.47 9.03
CA THR A 253 -2.52 -30.31 9.35
C THR A 253 -1.76 -29.00 9.41
N THR A 254 -0.46 -29.01 9.10
CA THR A 254 0.39 -27.83 9.22
C THR A 254 1.27 -27.66 7.99
N LEU A 255 1.68 -26.42 7.74
CA LEU A 255 2.81 -26.07 6.91
C LEU A 255 3.84 -25.36 7.79
N LEU A 256 5.01 -25.96 7.96
CA LEU A 256 6.15 -25.38 8.67
C LEU A 256 7.04 -24.66 7.65
N ILE A 257 7.33 -23.39 7.87
CA ILE A 257 8.28 -22.63 7.07
C ILE A 257 9.41 -22.17 7.98
N ARG A 258 10.65 -22.35 7.54
CA ARG A 258 11.86 -21.86 8.22
C ARG A 258 12.62 -20.94 7.28
N GLY A 259 13.33 -19.98 7.85
CA GLY A 259 14.10 -19.03 7.07
C GLY A 259 15.13 -18.28 7.87
N ARG A 260 15.82 -17.38 7.18
CA ARG A 260 16.76 -16.43 7.77
C ARG A 260 16.23 -15.01 7.70
N LEU A 261 16.67 -14.20 8.66
CA LEU A 261 16.42 -12.79 8.80
C LEU A 261 17.76 -12.11 9.16
N SER A 262 17.93 -10.83 8.83
CA SER A 262 19.10 -10.07 9.30
C SER A 262 19.35 -10.31 10.79
N PRO A 263 20.58 -10.65 11.22
CA PRO A 263 20.92 -10.72 12.63
C PRO A 263 20.55 -9.43 13.37
N GLY A 264 20.04 -9.55 14.59
CA GLY A 264 19.52 -8.41 15.34
C GLY A 264 18.05 -8.09 15.06
N ALA A 265 17.50 -8.42 13.88
CA ALA A 265 16.08 -8.23 13.60
C ALA A 265 15.22 -9.29 14.31
N SER A 266 14.10 -8.85 14.89
CA SER A 266 13.19 -9.67 15.68
C SER A 266 12.25 -10.48 14.79
N ALA A 267 12.37 -11.81 14.86
CA ALA A 267 11.43 -12.71 14.18
C ALA A 267 9.97 -12.49 14.61
N GLY A 268 9.71 -11.92 15.79
CA GLY A 268 8.37 -11.57 16.27
C GLY A 268 7.66 -10.50 15.41
N ARG A 269 8.41 -9.75 14.61
CA ARG A 269 7.89 -8.77 13.64
C ARG A 269 7.54 -9.39 12.28
N LEU A 270 7.74 -10.70 12.10
CA LEU A 270 7.35 -11.42 10.88
C LEU A 270 5.90 -11.89 10.93
N ARG A 271 5.18 -11.64 9.83
CA ARG A 271 3.83 -12.13 9.57
C ARG A 271 3.78 -12.91 8.28
N LEU A 272 3.21 -14.11 8.37
CA LEU A 272 3.02 -14.98 7.23
C LEU A 272 1.52 -15.03 6.91
N VAL A 273 1.21 -14.85 5.64
CA VAL A 273 -0.14 -15.01 5.10
C VAL A 273 -0.08 -16.00 3.97
N LEU A 274 -0.71 -17.15 4.17
CA LEU A 274 -0.93 -18.15 3.14
C LEU A 274 -2.31 -17.95 2.55
N THR A 275 -2.38 -17.86 1.23
CA THR A 275 -3.62 -17.76 0.48
C THR A 275 -3.69 -18.83 -0.59
N ARG A 276 -4.87 -19.40 -0.77
CA ARG A 276 -5.19 -20.24 -1.91
C ARG A 276 -6.66 -20.12 -2.27
N ARG A 277 -6.98 -19.66 -3.48
CA ARG A 277 -8.32 -19.79 -4.04
C ARG A 277 -8.53 -21.24 -4.51
N THR A 278 -9.62 -21.85 -4.11
CA THR A 278 -10.11 -23.15 -4.58
C THR A 278 -11.42 -22.94 -5.34
N ARG A 279 -11.94 -23.99 -5.99
CA ARG A 279 -13.24 -23.90 -6.69
C ARG A 279 -14.41 -23.56 -5.77
N LYS A 280 -14.33 -23.91 -4.47
CA LYS A 280 -15.44 -23.76 -3.51
C LYS A 280 -15.22 -22.66 -2.48
N SER A 281 -13.98 -22.25 -2.23
CA SER A 281 -13.65 -21.25 -1.20
C SER A 281 -12.24 -20.68 -1.36
N THR A 282 -11.98 -19.56 -0.67
CA THR A 282 -10.61 -19.05 -0.49
C THR A 282 -10.08 -19.48 0.87
N ILE A 283 -8.98 -20.23 0.86
CA ILE A 283 -8.22 -20.58 2.06
C ILE A 283 -7.29 -19.43 2.37
N ARG A 284 -7.42 -18.84 3.57
CA ARG A 284 -6.49 -17.84 4.11
C ARG A 284 -6.05 -18.26 5.50
N VAL A 285 -4.74 -18.39 5.70
CA VAL A 285 -4.14 -18.74 7.00
C VAL A 285 -3.10 -17.70 7.34
N ILE A 286 -3.22 -17.10 8.53
CA ILE A 286 -2.23 -16.16 9.06
C ILE A 286 -1.46 -16.86 10.16
N ALA A 287 -0.14 -16.74 10.15
CA ALA A 287 0.72 -17.17 11.24
C ALA A 287 1.72 -16.06 11.61
N ARG A 288 2.13 -16.08 12.88
CA ARG A 288 3.31 -15.34 13.34
C ARG A 288 4.52 -16.25 13.23
N ALA A 289 5.68 -15.69 12.91
CA ALA A 289 6.92 -16.43 13.10
C ALA A 289 7.28 -16.46 14.59
N THR A 290 8.00 -17.50 14.98
CA THR A 290 8.69 -17.61 16.26
C THR A 290 10.19 -17.71 16.01
N GLY A 291 10.96 -17.20 16.97
CA GLY A 291 12.40 -17.00 16.86
C GLY A 291 12.82 -15.76 17.66
N GLY A 292 14.11 -15.68 18.00
CA GLY A 292 14.69 -14.51 18.65
C GLY A 292 15.29 -13.54 17.63
N ARG A 293 16.36 -12.85 18.03
CA ARG A 293 17.17 -11.97 17.18
C ARG A 293 18.40 -12.66 16.56
N SER A 294 18.48 -13.99 16.67
CA SER A 294 19.60 -14.82 16.20
C SER A 294 19.70 -14.97 14.67
N GLY A 295 18.81 -14.31 13.92
CA GLY A 295 18.79 -14.37 12.46
C GLY A 295 18.09 -15.60 11.87
N THR A 296 17.48 -16.46 12.70
CA THR A 296 16.66 -17.60 12.25
C THR A 296 15.22 -17.45 12.71
N TRP A 297 14.29 -17.86 11.86
CA TRP A 297 12.86 -17.85 12.20
C TRP A 297 12.16 -19.11 11.71
N ARG A 298 11.05 -19.45 12.38
CA ARG A 298 10.15 -20.54 11.98
C ARG A 298 8.70 -20.09 12.10
N ALA A 299 7.81 -20.60 11.27
CA ALA A 299 6.39 -20.32 11.34
C ALA A 299 5.59 -21.59 11.07
N VAL A 300 4.56 -21.83 11.87
CA VAL A 300 3.66 -22.98 11.71
C VAL A 300 2.29 -22.47 11.30
N LEU A 301 1.92 -22.72 10.05
CA LEU A 301 0.60 -22.38 9.52
C LEU A 301 -0.32 -23.59 9.70
N ARG A 302 -1.39 -23.42 10.48
CA ARG A 302 -2.40 -24.48 10.66
C ARG A 302 -3.36 -24.48 9.47
N LEU A 303 -3.35 -25.58 8.73
CA LEU A 303 -4.08 -25.71 7.47
C LEU A 303 -5.48 -26.31 7.72
N PRO A 304 -6.55 -25.70 7.20
CA PRO A 304 -7.91 -26.21 7.36
C PRO A 304 -8.12 -27.50 6.55
N ARG A 305 -9.21 -28.24 6.82
CA ARG A 305 -9.53 -29.47 6.09
C ARG A 305 -9.64 -29.27 4.58
N ALA A 306 -10.14 -28.11 4.13
CA ALA A 306 -10.22 -27.73 2.72
C ALA A 306 -8.84 -27.68 2.03
N ALA A 307 -7.75 -27.54 2.79
CA ALA A 307 -6.39 -27.50 2.28
C ALA A 307 -5.77 -28.89 2.06
N ARG A 308 -6.51 -29.99 2.29
CA ARG A 308 -6.01 -31.37 2.12
C ARG A 308 -5.67 -31.71 0.67
N ALA A 309 -6.51 -31.28 -0.28
CA ALA A 309 -6.33 -31.55 -1.71
C ALA A 309 -5.48 -30.49 -2.43
N VAL A 310 -4.98 -29.48 -1.71
CA VAL A 310 -4.22 -28.37 -2.30
C VAL A 310 -2.75 -28.74 -2.39
N ARG A 311 -2.18 -28.65 -3.61
CA ARG A 311 -0.77 -28.97 -3.90
C ARG A 311 0.16 -27.77 -3.95
N ARG A 312 -0.39 -26.56 -4.03
CA ARG A 312 0.37 -25.30 -4.13
C ARG A 312 -0.29 -24.23 -3.28
N PHE A 313 0.52 -23.57 -2.46
CA PHE A 313 0.10 -22.43 -1.66
C PHE A 313 0.95 -21.22 -2.00
N ASP A 314 0.34 -20.04 -2.03
CA ASP A 314 1.07 -18.79 -2.14
C ASP A 314 1.21 -18.20 -0.73
N VAL A 315 2.45 -17.97 -0.33
CA VAL A 315 2.80 -17.48 1.00
C VAL A 315 3.48 -16.13 0.86
N SER A 316 2.91 -15.13 1.51
CA SER A 316 3.54 -13.82 1.71
C SER A 316 4.11 -13.76 3.11
N ILE A 317 5.38 -13.37 3.23
CA ILE A 317 6.08 -13.16 4.49
C ILE A 317 6.44 -11.68 4.54
N GLY A 318 5.94 -10.97 5.54
CA GLY A 318 6.25 -9.56 5.76
C GLY A 318 6.95 -9.36 7.10
N TYR A 319 8.07 -8.65 7.08
CA TYR A 319 8.74 -8.09 8.24
C TYR A 319 8.31 -6.64 8.42
N LEU A 320 7.74 -6.30 9.58
CA LEU A 320 7.13 -4.99 9.85
C LEU A 320 8.13 -3.86 10.08
N GLY A 321 9.45 -4.12 10.04
CA GLY A 321 10.49 -3.17 10.42
C GLY A 321 10.60 -2.99 11.93
N GLU A 322 11.72 -2.48 12.40
CA GLU A 322 11.92 -1.97 13.77
C GLU A 322 13.12 -1.02 13.78
N SER A 323 13.44 -0.41 14.92
CA SER A 323 14.61 0.47 15.03
C SER A 323 15.88 -0.26 14.57
N GLY A 324 16.56 0.29 13.56
CA GLY A 324 17.76 -0.30 12.95
C GLY A 324 17.52 -1.25 11.78
N HIS A 325 16.28 -1.68 11.52
CA HIS A 325 15.94 -2.66 10.48
C HIS A 325 14.71 -2.24 9.67
N ALA A 326 14.89 -1.96 8.38
CA ALA A 326 13.81 -1.55 7.49
C ALA A 326 12.79 -2.68 7.26
N PRO A 327 11.51 -2.38 6.99
CA PRO A 327 10.53 -3.38 6.58
C PRO A 327 11.01 -4.17 5.36
N ALA A 328 10.65 -5.45 5.29
CA ALA A 328 11.01 -6.33 4.18
C ALA A 328 9.87 -7.29 3.85
N GLY A 329 9.81 -7.77 2.61
CA GLY A 329 8.76 -8.68 2.17
C GLY A 329 9.30 -9.74 1.23
N LEU A 330 8.77 -10.95 1.35
CA LEU A 330 9.06 -12.06 0.46
C LEU A 330 7.75 -12.76 0.08
N ARG A 331 7.58 -13.09 -1.20
CA ARG A 331 6.51 -13.97 -1.66
C ARG A 331 7.11 -15.23 -2.24
N LEU A 332 6.53 -16.38 -1.89
CA LEU A 332 6.91 -17.66 -2.46
C LEU A 332 5.69 -18.53 -2.71
N SER A 333 5.78 -19.35 -3.74
CA SER A 333 4.86 -20.46 -3.91
C SER A 333 5.46 -21.71 -3.28
N VAL A 334 4.76 -22.29 -2.31
CA VAL A 334 5.13 -23.55 -1.69
C VAL A 334 4.42 -24.68 -2.43
N LEU A 335 5.19 -25.50 -3.12
CA LEU A 335 4.73 -26.78 -3.68
C LEU A 335 4.79 -27.84 -2.58
N THR A 336 3.66 -28.47 -2.29
CA THR A 336 3.61 -29.56 -1.32
C THR A 336 3.63 -30.88 -2.07
N ARG A 337 4.68 -31.68 -1.88
CA ARG A 337 4.63 -33.10 -2.25
C ARG A 337 3.57 -33.77 -1.37
N THR A 338 2.67 -34.54 -1.98
CA THR A 338 1.80 -35.45 -1.23
C THR A 338 2.70 -36.45 -0.49
N PRO A 339 2.36 -36.84 0.75
CA PRO A 339 2.98 -38.02 1.34
C PRO A 339 2.75 -39.23 0.43
#